data_AF-A0A0F8WZ59-F1
#
_entry.id   AF-A0A0F8WZ59-F1
#
_cell.length_a   1.000
_cell.length_b   1.000
_cell.length_c   1.000
_cell.angle_alpha   90.00
_cell.angle_beta   90.00
_cell.angle_gamma   90.00
#
_symmetry.space_group_name_H-M   'P 1'
#
loop_
_entity.id
_entity.type
_entity.pdbx_description
1 polymer ?
#
loop_
_entity_poly.entity_id
_entity_poly.type
_entity_poly.pdbx_seq_one_letter_code
_entity_poly.pdbx_strand_id
1 'polypeptide(L)'
;NKEEQKMLCRYCGKRQAAGGVFCRVCSQGRPRRLTEAQYLSALVKIRDRIASDVAIGLDDSNAVGEKHTHCAWGICTDSAKVWSDSATHIWPMDFIEQGRVAPLDRPCSSKCPLDERWRYKASRVGCFYSCLAFRPPKGFTLTTEHALRLYDTEISRTGQNIRREAIGAQG
;
A
#
# COMPACT_ATOMS: atom_id res chain seq x y z
N ASN A 1 27.15 -5.36 -25.19
CA ASN A 1 25.76 -5.51 -25.66
C ASN A 1 24.79 -5.23 -24.49
N LYS A 2 24.39 -3.97 -24.27
CA LYS A 2 23.64 -3.55 -23.05
C LYS A 2 22.14 -3.90 -23.09
N GLU A 3 21.59 -4.23 -24.27
CA GLU A 3 20.20 -4.64 -24.41
C GLU A 3 19.94 -6.09 -23.98
N GLU A 4 20.91 -7.00 -24.14
CA GLU A 4 20.75 -8.40 -23.72
C GLU A 4 20.65 -8.58 -22.20
N GLN A 5 21.25 -7.67 -21.41
CA GLN A 5 21.16 -7.69 -19.95
C GLN A 5 19.75 -7.33 -19.43
N LYS A 6 18.94 -6.57 -20.20
CA LYS A 6 17.57 -6.19 -19.79
C LYS A 6 16.57 -7.35 -19.88
N MET A 7 16.96 -8.46 -20.52
CA MET A 7 16.10 -9.64 -20.64
C MET A 7 16.41 -10.72 -19.61
N LEU A 8 17.36 -10.56 -18.69
CA LEU A 8 17.64 -11.57 -17.67
C LEU A 8 16.89 -11.28 -16.37
N CYS A 9 16.19 -12.28 -15.84
CA CYS A 9 15.62 -12.22 -14.51
C CYS A 9 16.73 -12.02 -13.47
N ARG A 10 16.67 -10.95 -12.68
CA ARG A 10 17.68 -10.65 -11.65
C ARG A 10 17.78 -11.70 -10.54
N TYR A 11 16.76 -12.55 -10.35
CA TYR A 11 16.75 -13.56 -9.29
C TYR A 11 17.29 -14.92 -9.72
N CYS A 12 16.91 -15.40 -10.90
CA CYS A 12 17.34 -16.73 -11.38
C CYS A 12 18.31 -16.68 -12.56
N GLY A 13 18.65 -15.49 -13.07
CA GLY A 13 19.57 -15.29 -14.19
C GLY A 13 19.05 -15.77 -15.55
N LYS A 14 17.79 -16.24 -15.64
CA LYS A 14 17.21 -16.78 -16.89
C LYS A 14 16.56 -15.69 -17.75
N ARG A 15 16.61 -15.88 -19.07
CA ARG A 15 16.04 -14.95 -20.06
C ARG A 15 14.51 -14.90 -19.95
N GLN A 16 13.93 -13.70 -19.97
CA GLN A 16 12.50 -13.42 -19.94
C GLN A 16 12.04 -12.89 -21.29
N ALA A 17 10.80 -13.23 -21.67
CA ALA A 17 10.10 -12.58 -22.77
C ALA A 17 9.75 -11.13 -22.36
N ALA A 18 9.97 -10.17 -23.25
CA ALA A 18 9.71 -8.77 -22.98
C ALA A 18 8.23 -8.54 -22.57
N GLY A 19 8.00 -7.90 -21.43
CA GLY A 19 6.66 -7.43 -21.00
C GLY A 19 5.91 -8.25 -19.94
N GLY A 20 6.53 -9.26 -19.31
CA GLY A 20 5.89 -10.05 -18.25
C GLY A 20 5.99 -9.42 -16.84
N VAL A 21 4.88 -9.39 -16.08
CA VAL A 21 4.84 -8.96 -14.65
C VAL A 21 5.49 -10.01 -13.71
N PHE A 22 5.77 -11.21 -14.21
CA PHE A 22 6.35 -12.33 -13.46
C PHE A 22 7.45 -13.04 -14.26
N CYS A 23 8.47 -13.54 -13.56
CA CYS A 23 9.36 -14.54 -14.15
C CYS A 23 8.63 -15.87 -14.26
N ARG A 24 8.34 -16.35 -15.48
CA ARG A 24 7.68 -17.65 -15.70
C ARG A 24 8.53 -18.86 -15.28
N VAL A 25 9.83 -18.67 -15.02
CA VAL A 25 10.77 -19.75 -14.70
C VAL A 25 10.89 -19.97 -13.20
N CYS A 26 11.17 -18.91 -12.43
CA CYS A 26 11.28 -19.03 -10.98
C CYS A 26 9.97 -18.70 -10.25
N SER A 27 8.93 -18.27 -10.98
CA SER A 27 7.62 -17.88 -10.47
C SER A 27 7.66 -16.90 -9.30
N GLN A 28 8.80 -16.21 -9.10
CA GLN A 28 8.96 -15.25 -8.02
C GLN A 28 7.92 -14.16 -8.22
N GLY A 29 7.01 -14.09 -7.24
CA GLY A 29 5.86 -13.23 -7.25
C GLY A 29 6.24 -11.76 -7.09
N ARG A 30 5.21 -10.93 -7.26
CA ARG A 30 5.11 -9.52 -6.89
C ARG A 30 5.82 -9.14 -5.57
N PRO A 31 6.02 -7.83 -5.32
CA PRO A 31 6.53 -7.30 -4.05
C PRO A 31 6.12 -8.11 -2.83
N ARG A 32 7.05 -8.25 -1.87
CA ARG A 32 6.78 -8.86 -0.56
C ARG A 32 5.44 -8.31 -0.03
N ARG A 33 4.61 -9.16 0.57
CA ARG A 33 3.36 -8.71 1.18
C ARG A 33 3.60 -8.33 2.63
N LEU A 34 2.88 -7.32 3.11
CA LEU A 34 2.82 -7.08 4.56
C LEU A 34 2.12 -8.26 5.23
N THR A 35 2.65 -8.72 6.36
CA THR A 35 1.89 -9.60 7.27
C THR A 35 0.73 -8.82 7.89
N GLU A 36 -0.27 -9.50 8.44
CA GLU A 36 -1.36 -8.81 9.16
C GLU A 36 -0.83 -7.98 10.34
N ALA A 37 0.19 -8.46 11.05
CA ALA A 37 0.81 -7.72 12.15
C ALA A 37 1.55 -6.45 11.67
N GLN A 38 2.26 -6.52 10.54
CA GLN A 38 2.90 -5.35 9.93
C GLN A 38 1.87 -4.33 9.45
N TYR A 39 0.79 -4.82 8.82
CA TYR A 39 -0.32 -3.98 8.40
C TYR A 39 -1.00 -3.29 9.58
N LEU A 40 -1.29 -4.03 10.66
CA LEU A 40 -1.84 -3.50 11.91
C LEU A 40 -0.94 -2.42 12.50
N SER A 41 0.38 -2.64 12.54
CA SER A 41 1.34 -1.66 13.04
C SER A 41 1.31 -0.35 12.24
N ALA A 42 1.23 -0.45 10.91
CA ALA A 42 1.11 0.74 10.05
C ALA A 42 -0.21 1.50 10.29
N LEU A 43 -1.33 0.78 10.45
CA LEU A 43 -2.63 1.40 10.77
C LEU A 43 -2.58 2.19 12.08
N VAL A 44 -2.03 1.62 13.14
CA VAL A 44 -1.90 2.28 14.45
C VAL A 44 -1.06 3.55 14.35
N LYS A 45 0.10 3.47 13.68
CA LYS A 45 0.98 4.64 13.52
C LYS A 45 0.34 5.76 12.70
N ILE A 46 -0.43 5.46 11.66
CA ILE A 46 -1.15 6.49 10.91
C ILE A 46 -2.27 7.09 11.77
N ARG A 47 -3.03 6.25 12.48
CA ARG A 47 -4.08 6.70 13.41
C ARG A 47 -3.52 7.67 14.44
N ASP A 48 -2.38 7.35 15.07
CA ASP A 48 -1.76 8.21 16.09
C ASP A 48 -1.22 9.52 15.51
N ARG A 49 -0.73 9.49 14.26
CA ARG A 49 -0.36 10.72 13.54
C ARG A 49 -1.57 11.61 13.27
N ILE A 50 -2.68 11.03 12.81
CA ILE A 50 -3.94 11.77 12.60
C ILE A 50 -4.42 12.37 13.92
N ALA A 51 -4.35 11.60 15.02
CA ALA A 51 -4.73 12.06 16.36
C ALA A 51 -3.83 13.17 16.91
N SER A 52 -2.60 13.29 16.39
CA SER A 52 -1.67 14.37 16.72
C SER A 52 -1.88 15.61 15.83
N ASP A 53 -3.06 15.77 15.25
CA ASP A 53 -3.46 16.86 14.35
C ASP A 53 -2.52 17.08 13.16
N VAL A 54 -1.94 16.00 12.62
CA VAL A 54 -1.24 16.06 11.34
C VAL A 54 -2.24 16.53 10.29
N ALA A 55 -1.95 17.64 9.60
CA ALA A 55 -2.80 18.11 8.51
C ALA A 55 -2.85 17.10 7.36
N ILE A 56 -3.96 17.09 6.62
CA ILE A 56 -4.08 16.26 5.42
C ILE A 56 -3.18 16.84 4.30
N GLY A 57 -2.01 16.23 4.12
CA GLY A 57 -1.15 16.47 2.95
C GLY A 57 -1.55 15.56 1.80
N LEU A 58 -1.70 16.13 0.60
CA LEU A 58 -2.00 15.40 -0.62
C LEU A 58 -1.00 15.79 -1.70
N ASP A 59 -0.44 14.80 -2.37
CA ASP A 59 0.38 14.99 -3.57
C ASP A 59 -0.10 14.01 -4.65
N ASP A 60 -0.34 14.51 -5.85
CA ASP A 60 -0.74 13.73 -7.03
C ASP A 60 0.09 14.22 -8.21
N SER A 61 1.14 13.46 -8.54
CA SER A 61 2.04 13.83 -9.62
C SER A 61 1.39 13.60 -10.97
N ASN A 62 1.29 14.69 -11.72
CA ASN A 62 0.87 14.71 -13.12
C ASN A 62 2.06 14.62 -14.09
N ALA A 63 3.27 14.42 -13.57
CA ALA A 63 4.47 14.34 -14.39
C ALA A 63 4.48 13.05 -15.23
N VAL A 64 4.69 13.21 -16.55
CA VAL A 64 4.79 12.08 -17.48
C VAL A 64 6.05 11.28 -17.14
N GLY A 65 5.87 10.00 -16.80
CA GLY A 65 6.97 9.12 -16.39
C GLY A 65 7.18 9.03 -14.87
N GLU A 66 6.54 9.88 -14.07
CA GLU A 66 6.66 9.94 -12.61
C GLU A 66 5.28 10.11 -11.99
N LYS A 67 4.40 9.10 -12.16
CA LYS A 67 3.04 9.13 -11.61
C LYS A 67 3.00 8.48 -10.23
N HIS A 68 2.85 9.28 -9.19
CA HIS A 68 2.64 8.83 -7.82
C HIS A 68 1.53 9.65 -7.15
N THR A 69 0.89 9.05 -6.14
CA THR A 69 -0.13 9.72 -5.33
C THR A 69 0.12 9.43 -3.86
N HIS A 70 0.18 10.47 -3.05
CA HIS A 70 0.44 10.43 -1.61
C HIS A 70 -0.71 11.05 -0.83
N CYS A 71 -1.03 10.44 0.31
CA CYS A 71 -1.92 11.04 1.30
C CYS A 71 -1.31 10.84 2.69
N ALA A 72 -1.12 11.93 3.43
CA ALA A 72 -0.54 11.92 4.77
C ALA A 72 -1.35 11.07 5.76
N TRP A 73 -2.66 10.92 5.52
CA TRP A 73 -3.60 10.12 6.31
C TRP A 73 -3.86 8.74 5.71
N GLY A 74 -3.20 8.37 4.61
CA GLY A 74 -3.40 7.10 3.90
C GLY A 74 -2.25 6.12 4.08
N ILE A 75 -2.50 4.85 3.75
CA ILE A 75 -1.46 3.80 3.67
C ILE A 75 -0.47 4.05 2.52
N CYS A 76 -0.77 4.97 1.60
CA CYS A 76 0.16 5.42 0.56
C CYS A 76 1.07 6.59 1.01
N THR A 77 1.18 6.83 2.31
CA THR A 77 2.07 7.84 2.89
C THR A 77 3.55 7.48 2.69
N ASP A 78 4.37 8.47 2.36
CA ASP A 78 5.84 8.42 2.21
C ASP A 78 6.56 8.59 3.56
N SER A 79 5.80 8.84 4.62
CA SER A 79 6.36 9.09 5.94
C SER A 79 6.96 7.80 6.49
N ALA A 80 8.29 7.70 6.42
CA ALA A 80 9.10 6.63 7.02
C ALA A 80 8.67 6.22 8.43
N LYS A 81 8.27 7.20 9.26
CA LYS A 81 7.84 6.99 10.64
C LYS A 81 6.64 6.05 10.79
N VAL A 82 5.84 5.89 9.73
CA VAL A 82 4.69 4.96 9.70
C VAL A 82 5.14 3.51 9.57
N TRP A 83 6.33 3.26 9.06
CA TRP A 83 6.82 1.93 8.75
C TRP A 83 7.89 1.51 9.77
N SER A 84 7.85 0.26 10.21
CA SER A 84 8.67 -0.23 11.32
C SER A 84 10.08 -0.60 10.90
N ASP A 85 10.24 -1.01 9.65
CA ASP A 85 11.53 -1.39 9.08
C ASP A 85 11.64 -0.85 7.64
N SER A 86 12.86 -0.74 7.13
CA SER A 86 13.12 -0.31 5.75
C SER A 86 12.75 -1.37 4.71
N ALA A 87 12.54 -2.63 5.10
CA ALA A 87 12.11 -3.70 4.20
C ALA A 87 10.60 -3.69 3.90
N THR A 88 9.82 -2.99 4.73
CA THR A 88 8.37 -2.78 4.67
C THR A 88 8.02 -1.41 4.10
N HIS A 89 9.00 -0.50 4.04
CA HIS A 89 8.93 0.80 3.38
C HIS A 89 9.76 0.81 2.10
N ILE A 90 9.14 0.64 0.94
CA ILE A 90 9.85 0.89 -0.32
C ILE A 90 9.78 2.39 -0.61
N TRP A 91 10.94 3.04 -0.54
CA TRP A 91 11.09 4.47 -0.75
C TRP A 91 10.95 4.86 -2.23
N PRO A 92 10.47 6.09 -2.55
CA PRO A 92 10.43 6.62 -3.91
C PRO A 92 11.79 6.70 -4.64
N MET A 93 12.91 6.69 -3.91
CA MET A 93 14.24 6.67 -4.54
C MET A 93 14.66 5.26 -5.00
N ASP A 94 14.25 4.20 -4.28
CA ASP A 94 14.37 2.81 -4.75
C ASP A 94 13.45 2.53 -5.95
N PHE A 95 12.36 3.30 -6.10
CA PHE A 95 11.48 3.27 -7.27
C PHE A 95 12.19 3.67 -8.57
N ILE A 96 13.12 4.62 -8.49
CA ILE A 96 13.91 5.14 -9.62
C ILE A 96 15.12 4.23 -9.87
N GLU A 97 15.84 3.81 -8.82
CA GLU A 97 17.07 3.02 -8.94
C GLU A 97 16.84 1.51 -9.15
N GLN A 98 15.73 0.94 -8.66
CA GLN A 98 15.47 -0.51 -8.70
C GLN A 98 14.41 -0.94 -9.71
N GLY A 99 13.83 0.00 -10.46
CA GLY A 99 12.78 -0.27 -11.44
C GLY A 99 11.43 -0.56 -10.78
N ARG A 100 10.72 0.51 -10.38
CA ARG A 100 9.31 0.57 -9.97
C ARG A 100 8.78 -0.67 -9.25
N VAL A 101 8.96 -0.70 -7.92
CA VAL A 101 8.19 -1.59 -7.05
C VAL A 101 7.39 -0.72 -6.08
N ALA A 102 6.06 -0.77 -6.21
CA ALA A 102 5.09 -0.15 -5.30
C ALA A 102 5.34 -0.56 -3.83
N PRO A 103 4.84 0.19 -2.82
CA PRO A 103 4.81 -0.31 -1.45
C PRO A 103 4.33 -1.76 -1.41
N LEU A 104 4.89 -2.54 -0.48
CA LEU A 104 4.55 -3.95 -0.30
C LEU A 104 3.03 -4.15 -0.39
N ASP A 105 2.61 -5.11 -1.21
CA ASP A 105 1.18 -5.32 -1.45
C ASP A 105 0.51 -5.68 -0.12
N ARG A 106 -0.68 -5.16 0.11
CA ARG A 106 -1.45 -5.47 1.32
C ARG A 106 -1.90 -6.94 1.25
N PRO A 107 -2.26 -7.58 2.38
CA PRO A 107 -3.00 -8.82 2.34
C PRO A 107 -4.22 -8.68 1.40
N CYS A 108 -4.58 -9.72 0.63
CA CYS A 108 -5.64 -9.66 -0.39
C CYS A 108 -7.00 -9.18 0.15
N SER A 109 -7.24 -9.34 1.45
CA SER A 109 -8.44 -8.95 2.20
C SER A 109 -8.36 -7.56 2.85
N SER A 110 -7.20 -6.89 2.77
CA SER A 110 -6.91 -5.64 3.47
C SER A 110 -6.95 -4.44 2.52
N LYS A 111 -7.77 -3.44 2.86
CA LYS A 111 -7.95 -2.19 2.09
C LYS A 111 -7.59 -1.01 2.97
N CYS A 112 -7.04 0.05 2.37
CA CYS A 112 -6.79 1.30 3.08
C CYS A 112 -8.11 1.78 3.71
N PRO A 113 -8.14 2.22 4.98
CA PRO A 113 -9.37 2.72 5.61
C PRO A 113 -10.03 3.87 4.84
N LEU A 114 -9.26 4.65 4.09
CA LEU A 114 -9.74 5.74 3.26
C LEU A 114 -10.21 5.31 1.85
N ASP A 115 -10.13 4.02 1.48
CA ASP A 115 -10.51 3.54 0.15
C ASP A 115 -12.01 3.27 0.04
N GLU A 116 -12.77 4.17 -0.55
CA GLU A 116 -14.24 4.12 -0.69
C GLU A 116 -14.75 2.87 -1.43
N ARG A 117 -13.90 2.13 -2.18
CA ARG A 117 -14.28 0.87 -2.86
C ARG A 117 -14.63 -0.26 -1.89
N TRP A 118 -14.41 -0.12 -0.60
CA TRP A 118 -15.00 -1.08 0.34
C TRP A 118 -16.52 -0.92 0.42
N ARG A 119 -17.07 0.25 0.05
CA ARG A 119 -18.51 0.55 0.02
C ARG A 119 -19.15 0.40 -1.36
N TYR A 120 -18.39 0.47 -2.44
CA TYR A 120 -18.89 0.37 -3.81
C TYR A 120 -18.13 -0.69 -4.62
N LYS A 121 -18.86 -1.54 -5.36
CA LYS A 121 -18.31 -2.54 -6.31
C LYS A 121 -17.67 -1.88 -7.56
N ALA A 122 -16.87 -0.84 -7.38
CA ALA A 122 -16.29 -0.07 -8.49
C ALA A 122 -14.96 -0.69 -8.96
N SER A 123 -14.86 -0.89 -10.27
CA SER A 123 -13.73 -1.46 -11.03
C SER A 123 -12.54 -0.51 -11.23
N ARG A 124 -12.51 0.64 -10.56
CA ARG A 124 -11.43 1.63 -10.74
C ARG A 124 -10.16 1.13 -10.08
N VAL A 125 -9.09 1.00 -10.88
CA VAL A 125 -7.78 0.53 -10.44
C VAL A 125 -6.95 1.72 -9.97
N GLY A 126 -6.47 1.70 -8.73
CA GLY A 126 -5.60 2.73 -8.14
C GLY A 126 -6.20 3.43 -6.93
N CYS A 127 -5.41 3.63 -5.87
CA CYS A 127 -5.85 4.23 -4.62
C CYS A 127 -6.37 5.67 -4.78
N PHE A 128 -5.84 6.44 -5.73
CA PHE A 128 -6.26 7.81 -5.99
C PHE A 128 -7.75 7.94 -6.34
N TYR A 129 -8.25 7.09 -7.24
CA TYR A 129 -9.62 7.20 -7.77
C TYR A 129 -10.71 6.83 -6.78
N SER A 130 -10.33 6.32 -5.61
CA SER A 130 -11.23 5.84 -4.59
C SER A 130 -10.87 6.32 -3.19
N CYS A 131 -9.83 7.12 -3.02
CA CYS A 131 -9.49 7.64 -1.71
C CYS A 131 -10.46 8.75 -1.32
N LEU A 132 -11.07 8.66 -0.15
CA LEU A 132 -11.94 9.69 0.42
C LEU A 132 -11.26 11.06 0.52
N ALA A 133 -9.92 11.10 0.59
CA ALA A 133 -9.17 12.34 0.60
C ALA A 133 -9.09 13.02 -0.78
N PHE A 134 -8.99 12.24 -1.87
CA PHE A 134 -8.86 12.76 -3.23
C PHE A 134 -10.20 12.90 -3.95
N ARG A 135 -11.13 12.01 -3.65
CA ARG A 135 -12.45 11.90 -4.29
C ARG A 135 -13.53 11.71 -3.22
N PRO A 136 -13.71 12.66 -2.30
CA PRO A 136 -14.81 12.57 -1.33
C PRO A 136 -16.17 12.53 -2.06
N PRO A 137 -17.16 11.78 -1.55
CA PRO A 137 -18.53 11.87 -2.03
C PRO A 137 -19.06 13.30 -2.00
N LYS A 138 -20.01 13.64 -2.88
CA LYS A 138 -20.61 14.98 -2.92
C LYS A 138 -21.21 15.33 -1.55
N GLY A 139 -20.80 16.47 -1.00
CA GLY A 139 -21.25 16.94 0.33
C GLY A 139 -20.54 16.29 1.52
N PHE A 140 -19.56 15.41 1.29
CA PHE A 140 -18.72 14.84 2.34
C PHE A 140 -17.43 15.62 2.47
N THR A 141 -17.04 15.94 3.71
CA THR A 141 -15.71 16.44 4.04
C THR A 141 -15.02 15.46 4.96
N LEU A 142 -13.84 14.98 4.56
CA LEU A 142 -13.03 14.11 5.39
C LEU A 142 -12.47 14.93 6.56
N THR A 143 -12.92 14.64 7.77
CA THR A 143 -12.43 15.27 9.01
C THR A 143 -11.46 14.32 9.71
N THR A 144 -10.65 14.87 10.62
CA THR A 144 -9.78 14.09 11.52
C THR A 144 -10.59 13.00 12.23
N GLU A 145 -11.75 13.36 12.79
CA GLU A 145 -12.63 12.44 13.50
C GLU A 145 -13.18 11.32 12.60
N HIS A 146 -13.57 11.63 11.35
CA HIS A 146 -13.96 10.62 10.37
C HIS A 146 -12.83 9.65 10.08
N ALA A 147 -11.61 10.16 9.88
CA ALA A 147 -10.45 9.34 9.60
C ALA A 147 -10.12 8.43 10.80
N LEU A 148 -10.07 8.95 12.02
CA LEU A 148 -9.84 8.18 13.24
C LEU A 148 -10.82 7.01 13.37
N ARG A 149 -12.13 7.26 13.19
CA ARG A 149 -13.15 6.19 13.21
C ARG A 149 -12.88 5.08 12.19
N LEU A 150 -12.49 5.44 10.96
CA LEU A 150 -12.20 4.47 9.91
C LEU A 150 -10.98 3.62 10.28
N TYR A 151 -9.94 4.23 10.83
CA TYR A 151 -8.74 3.53 11.29
C TYR A 151 -9.03 2.64 12.50
N ASP A 152 -9.71 3.14 13.53
CA ASP A 152 -10.04 2.37 14.74
C ASP A 152 -10.89 1.13 14.41
N THR A 153 -11.81 1.27 13.44
CA THR A 153 -12.62 0.15 12.93
C THR A 153 -11.75 -0.92 12.27
N GLU A 154 -10.83 -0.51 11.38
CA GLU A 154 -9.95 -1.44 10.66
C GLU A 154 -8.91 -2.09 11.57
N ILE A 155 -8.38 -1.35 12.55
CA ILE A 155 -7.48 -1.86 13.60
C ILE A 155 -8.18 -2.96 14.39
N SER A 156 -9.42 -2.70 14.83
CA SER A 156 -10.23 -3.68 15.57
C SER A 156 -10.48 -4.94 14.75
N ARG A 157 -10.85 -4.79 13.48
CA ARG A 157 -11.08 -5.91 12.55
C ARG A 157 -9.81 -6.75 12.35
N THR A 158 -8.69 -6.09 12.06
CA THR A 158 -7.41 -6.76 11.81
C THR A 158 -6.90 -7.47 13.07
N GLY A 159 -7.03 -6.84 14.24
CA GLY A 159 -6.67 -7.47 15.52
C GLY A 159 -7.50 -8.72 15.84
N GLN A 160 -8.78 -8.76 15.44
CA GLN A 160 -9.62 -9.96 15.59
C GLN A 160 -9.18 -11.09 14.65
N ASN A 161 -8.80 -10.79 13.41
CA ASN A 161 -8.30 -11.79 12.46
C ASN A 161 -7.05 -12.49 13.00
N ILE A 162 -6.05 -11.72 13.43
CA ILE A 162 -4.80 -12.25 14.02
C ILE A 162 -5.10 -13.19 15.21
N ARG A 163 -6.03 -12.81 16.09
CA ARG A 163 -6.41 -13.65 17.25
C ARG A 163 -7.08 -14.95 16.81
N ARG A 164 -7.94 -14.92 15.80
CA ARG A 164 -8.63 -16.11 15.28
C ARG A 164 -7.64 -17.09 14.65
N GLU A 165 -6.68 -16.59 13.87
CA GLU A 165 -5.62 -17.41 13.28
C GLU A 165 -4.75 -18.08 14.36
N ALA A 166 -4.43 -17.36 15.43
CA ALA A 166 -3.64 -17.91 16.54
C ALA A 166 -4.36 -19.06 17.29
N ILE A 167 -5.69 -19.01 17.39
CA ILE A 167 -6.49 -20.07 18.03
C ILE A 167 -6.69 -21.26 17.07
N GLY A 168 -6.94 -20.99 15.79
CA GLY A 168 -7.15 -22.03 14.78
C GLY A 168 -5.90 -22.84 14.42
N ALA A 169 -4.70 -22.35 14.71
CA ALA A 169 -3.44 -23.05 14.47
C ALA A 169 -3.03 -24.03 15.59
N GLN A 170 -3.81 -24.12 16.69
CA GLN A 170 -3.52 -24.98 17.84
C GLN A 170 -4.38 -26.27 17.90
N GLY A 171 -5.21 -26.54 16.89
CA GLY A 171 -6.04 -27.75 16.78
C GLY A 171 -5.70 -28.55 15.53
#